data_AF-A0A0N1FKU2-F1
#
_entry.id   AF-A0A0N1FKU2-F1
#
_cell.length_a   1.000
_cell.length_b   1.000
_cell.length_c   1.000
_cell.angle_alpha   90.00
_cell.angle_beta   90.00
_cell.angle_gamma   90.00
#
_symmetry.space_group_name_H-M   'P 1'
#
loop_
_entity.id
_entity.type
_entity.pdbx_description
1 polymer ?
#
loop_
_entity_poly.entity_id
_entity_poly.type
_entity_poly.pdbx_seq_one_letter_code
_entity_poly.pdbx_strand_id
1 'polypeptide(L)'
;MVRPDDLKDYFDNARRWEQDLLLTAQRSKRLAWFVATAACVLATAAVGAVAALAPLKTVEPFVIRVDNATGIVETVSALGTSPRSYDEAVTKYFLGRYVRSREGYSQAEAASNFQTVAL
;
A
#
# COMPACT_ATOMS: atom_id res chain seq x y z
N MET A 1 78.82 20.78 -0.31
CA MET A 1 78.07 22.05 -0.44
C MET A 1 76.80 21.73 -1.20
N VAL A 2 75.63 22.02 -0.63
CA VAL A 2 74.33 21.83 -1.28
C VAL A 2 74.21 22.85 -2.41
N ARG A 3 73.85 22.42 -3.63
CA ARG A 3 73.65 23.34 -4.75
C ARG A 3 72.34 24.10 -4.56
N PRO A 4 72.30 25.41 -4.88
CA PRO A 4 71.08 26.21 -4.75
C PRO A 4 69.94 25.71 -5.66
N ASP A 5 70.26 24.96 -6.72
CA ASP A 5 69.28 24.34 -7.61
C ASP A 5 68.54 23.17 -6.93
N ASP A 6 69.26 22.33 -6.16
CA ASP A 6 68.67 21.19 -5.42
C ASP A 6 67.66 21.64 -4.36
N LEU A 7 67.89 22.80 -3.73
CA LEU A 7 66.99 23.39 -2.74
C LEU A 7 65.68 23.86 -3.38
N LYS A 8 65.76 24.48 -4.56
CA LYS A 8 64.57 24.94 -5.31
C LYS A 8 63.71 23.76 -5.73
N ASP A 9 64.33 22.73 -6.29
CA ASP A 9 63.64 21.51 -6.69
C ASP A 9 62.98 20.82 -5.50
N TYR A 10 63.62 20.81 -4.33
CA TYR A 10 63.02 20.28 -3.10
C TYR A 10 61.77 21.06 -2.67
N PHE A 11 61.83 22.40 -2.63
CA PHE A 11 60.67 23.22 -2.23
C PHE A 11 59.52 23.14 -3.25
N ASP A 12 59.83 23.06 -4.55
CA ASP A 12 58.82 22.88 -5.60
C ASP A 12 58.14 21.51 -5.50
N ASN A 13 58.90 20.45 -5.22
CA ASN A 13 58.35 19.11 -5.00
C ASN A 13 57.51 19.04 -3.72
N ALA A 14 57.95 19.67 -2.63
CA ALA A 14 57.18 19.76 -1.39
C ALA A 14 55.83 20.48 -1.62
N ARG A 15 55.84 21.58 -2.39
CA ARG A 15 54.62 22.32 -2.72
C ARG A 15 53.67 21.53 -3.61
N ARG A 16 54.18 20.76 -4.58
CA ARG A 16 53.36 19.86 -5.42
C ARG A 16 52.74 18.74 -4.60
N TRP A 17 53.48 18.16 -3.66
CA TRP A 17 52.98 17.12 -2.76
C TRP A 17 51.82 17.61 -1.90
N GLU A 18 51.93 18.80 -1.30
CA GLU A 18 50.84 19.42 -0.54
C GLU A 18 49.59 19.67 -1.41
N GLN A 19 49.79 20.13 -2.64
CA GLN A 19 48.70 20.34 -3.60
C GLN A 19 47.98 19.02 -3.95
N ASP A 20 48.73 17.96 -4.22
CA ASP A 20 48.15 16.65 -4.53
C ASP A 20 47.37 16.07 -3.34
N LEU A 21 47.86 16.24 -2.11
CA LEU A 21 47.15 15.87 -0.89
C LEU A 21 45.81 16.60 -0.76
N LEU A 22 45.78 17.92 -1.02
CA LEU A 22 44.54 18.70 -0.97
C LEU A 22 43.57 18.30 -2.08
N LEU A 23 44.06 18.06 -3.29
CA LEU A 23 43.22 17.65 -4.43
C LEU A 23 42.60 16.27 -4.22
N THR A 24 43.38 15.31 -3.70
CA THR A 24 42.89 13.96 -3.39
C THR A 24 41.86 13.97 -2.27
N ALA A 25 42.08 14.76 -1.21
CA ALA A 25 41.12 14.95 -0.12
C ALA A 25 39.79 15.60 -0.59
N GLN A 26 39.86 16.58 -1.48
CA GLN A 26 38.66 17.21 -2.03
C GLN A 26 37.87 16.26 -2.93
N ARG A 27 38.56 15.46 -3.75
CA ARG A 27 37.94 14.43 -4.60
C ARG A 27 37.27 13.34 -3.77
N SER A 28 37.95 12.83 -2.73
CA SER A 28 37.39 11.80 -1.85
C SER A 28 36.16 12.32 -1.10
N LYS A 29 36.17 13.58 -0.64
CA LYS A 29 35.02 14.21 0.00
C LYS A 29 33.80 14.26 -0.94
N ARG A 30 33.98 14.66 -2.21
CA ARG A 30 32.89 14.68 -3.18
C ARG A 30 32.32 13.29 -3.45
N LEU A 31 33.19 12.29 -3.60
CA LEU A 31 32.78 10.91 -3.84
C LEU A 31 32.05 10.33 -2.62
N ALA A 32 32.54 10.61 -1.41
CA ALA A 32 31.88 10.24 -0.17
C ALA A 32 30.48 10.84 -0.04
N TRP A 33 30.31 12.13 -0.36
CA TRP A 33 29.00 12.78 -0.35
C TRP A 33 28.05 12.21 -1.40
N PHE A 34 28.56 11.87 -2.59
CA PHE A 34 27.76 11.22 -3.63
C PHE A 34 27.27 9.83 -3.18
N VAL A 35 28.17 9.02 -2.60
CA VAL A 35 27.81 7.68 -2.10
C VAL A 35 26.81 7.79 -0.94
N ALA A 36 27.04 8.72 0.00
CA ALA A 36 26.13 8.94 1.13
C ALA A 36 24.72 9.34 0.66
N THR A 37 24.63 10.29 -0.27
CA THR A 37 23.34 10.72 -0.82
C THR A 37 22.64 9.61 -1.61
N ALA A 38 23.36 8.85 -2.44
CA ALA A 38 22.82 7.69 -3.14
C ALA A 38 22.29 6.62 -2.17
N ALA A 39 23.04 6.32 -1.10
CA ALA A 39 22.64 5.36 -0.09
C ALA A 39 21.37 5.81 0.66
N CYS A 40 21.28 7.09 1.04
CA CYS A 40 20.07 7.64 1.65
C CYS A 40 18.86 7.51 0.73
N VAL A 41 18.97 7.89 -0.54
CA VAL A 41 17.87 7.78 -1.51
C VAL A 41 17.40 6.32 -1.62
N LEU A 42 18.32 5.38 -1.76
CA LEU A 42 18.01 3.95 -1.87
C LEU A 42 17.33 3.41 -0.60
N ALA A 43 17.80 3.80 0.59
CA ALA A 43 17.17 3.41 1.85
C ALA A 43 15.73 3.95 1.96
N THR A 44 15.52 5.22 1.60
CA THR A 44 14.18 5.82 1.64
C THR A 44 13.22 5.16 0.64
N ALA A 45 13.71 4.84 -0.56
CA ALA A 45 12.93 4.11 -1.57
C ALA A 45 12.56 2.70 -1.09
N ALA A 46 13.49 1.98 -0.44
CA ALA A 46 13.22 0.65 0.11
C ALA A 46 12.15 0.69 1.22
N VAL A 47 12.27 1.63 2.16
CA VAL A 47 11.25 1.82 3.22
C VAL A 47 9.90 2.18 2.61
N GLY A 48 9.87 3.07 1.62
CA GLY A 48 8.65 3.43 0.91
C GLY A 48 7.99 2.25 0.21
N ALA A 49 8.78 1.38 -0.42
CA ALA A 49 8.28 0.17 -1.08
C ALA A 49 7.69 -0.83 -0.08
N VAL A 50 8.33 -1.04 1.08
CA VAL A 50 7.79 -1.92 2.13
C VAL A 50 6.52 -1.34 2.72
N ALA A 51 6.48 -0.02 2.97
CA ALA A 51 5.27 0.66 3.45
C ALA A 51 4.13 0.56 2.43
N ALA A 52 4.43 0.61 1.13
CA ALA A 52 3.44 0.41 0.07
C ALA A 52 2.96 -1.05 -0.08
N LEU A 53 3.77 -2.03 0.34
CA LEU A 53 3.36 -3.43 0.39
C LEU A 53 2.46 -3.75 1.59
N ALA A 54 2.65 -3.05 2.72
CA ALA A 54 1.87 -3.25 3.95
C ALA A 54 0.33 -3.16 3.78
N PRO A 55 -0.24 -2.22 3.01
CA PRO A 55 -1.70 -2.08 2.89
C PRO A 55 -2.36 -3.12 1.98
N LEU A 56 -1.62 -3.95 1.24
CA LEU A 56 -2.21 -4.84 0.22
C LEU A 56 -2.94 -6.07 0.78
N LYS A 57 -2.99 -6.25 2.10
CA LYS A 57 -3.73 -7.34 2.74
C LYS A 57 -4.89 -6.81 3.56
N THR A 58 -5.98 -6.47 2.88
CA THR A 58 -7.30 -6.35 3.52
C THR A 58 -7.77 -7.76 3.88
N VAL A 59 -7.74 -8.09 5.16
CA VAL A 59 -8.42 -9.28 5.68
C VAL A 59 -9.90 -8.94 5.66
N GLU A 60 -10.64 -9.41 4.66
CA GLU A 60 -12.10 -9.43 4.74
C GLU A 60 -12.46 -10.35 5.92
N PRO A 61 -13.01 -9.83 7.02
CA PRO A 61 -13.30 -10.65 8.18
C PRO A 61 -14.53 -11.50 7.88
N PHE A 62 -14.36 -12.81 7.78
CA PHE A 62 -15.49 -13.74 7.72
C PHE A 62 -15.92 -14.08 9.15
N VAL A 63 -17.03 -13.52 9.62
CA VAL A 63 -17.63 -13.94 10.90
C VAL A 63 -18.54 -15.12 10.62
N ILE A 64 -18.04 -16.34 10.77
CA ILE A 64 -18.84 -17.56 10.65
C ILE A 64 -19.65 -17.69 11.95
N ARG A 65 -20.96 -17.45 11.88
CA ARG A 65 -21.88 -17.82 12.97
C ARG A 65 -22.48 -19.18 12.64
N VAL A 66 -22.22 -20.16 13.51
CA VAL A 66 -22.86 -21.48 13.45
C VAL A 66 -24.13 -21.40 14.29
N ASP A 67 -25.29 -21.59 13.67
CA ASP A 67 -26.53 -21.80 14.40
C ASP A 67 -26.55 -23.24 14.95
N ASN A 68 -26.53 -23.35 16.28
CA ASN A 68 -26.46 -24.63 17.00
C ASN A 68 -27.67 -25.54 16.78
N ALA A 69 -28.77 -25.04 16.21
CA ALA A 69 -29.98 -25.83 16.00
C ALA A 69 -30.02 -26.60 14.67
N THR A 70 -29.32 -26.13 13.63
CA THR A 70 -29.49 -26.63 12.24
C THR A 70 -28.19 -27.02 11.53
N GLY A 71 -27.03 -26.56 11.99
CA GLY A 71 -25.73 -26.91 11.39
C GLY A 71 -25.49 -26.38 9.97
N ILE A 72 -26.38 -25.52 9.46
CA ILE A 72 -26.21 -24.88 8.15
C ILE A 72 -25.25 -23.70 8.29
N VAL A 73 -24.16 -23.73 7.52
CA VAL A 73 -23.15 -22.66 7.49
C VAL A 73 -23.62 -21.58 6.52
N GLU A 74 -24.17 -20.49 7.04
CA GLU A 74 -24.50 -19.30 6.25
C GLU A 74 -23.34 -18.29 6.35
N THR A 75 -22.69 -18.02 5.22
CA THR A 75 -21.64 -17.00 5.12
C THR A 75 -22.27 -15.61 5.09
N VAL A 76 -22.56 -15.06 6.26
CA VAL A 76 -22.93 -13.65 6.37
C VAL A 76 -21.67 -12.83 6.07
N SER A 77 -21.57 -12.31 4.84
CA SER A 77 -20.57 -11.30 4.48
C SER A 77 -20.61 -10.22 5.55
N ALA A 78 -19.51 -10.05 6.29
CA ALA A 78 -19.46 -9.10 7.38
C ALA A 78 -19.86 -7.73 6.83
N LEU A 79 -20.95 -7.19 7.36
CA LEU A 79 -21.39 -5.83 7.14
C LEU A 79 -20.18 -4.93 7.39
N GLY A 80 -19.54 -4.50 6.31
CA GLY A 80 -18.54 -3.46 6.35
C GLY A 80 -19.22 -2.23 6.95
N THR A 81 -18.72 -1.78 8.09
CA THR A 81 -19.10 -0.55 8.79
C THR A 81 -19.26 0.61 7.82
N SER A 82 -20.46 0.77 7.29
CA SER A 82 -20.90 1.91 6.52
C SER A 82 -22.41 1.96 6.67
N PRO A 83 -23.00 3.10 7.07
CA PRO A 83 -24.45 3.27 7.19
C PRO A 83 -25.22 2.91 5.90
N ARG A 84 -24.52 2.82 4.76
CA ARG A 84 -25.06 2.34 3.47
C ARG A 84 -25.37 0.84 3.43
N SER A 85 -24.75 -0.02 4.24
CA SER A 85 -24.89 -1.48 4.08
C SER A 85 -26.23 -2.02 4.57
N TYR A 86 -26.81 -1.43 5.61
CA TYR A 86 -28.13 -1.84 6.12
C TYR A 86 -29.23 -1.48 5.13
N ASP A 87 -29.20 -0.26 4.60
CA ASP A 87 -30.17 0.23 3.62
C ASP A 87 -30.08 -0.57 2.31
N GLU A 88 -28.87 -0.95 1.88
CA GLU A 88 -28.66 -1.79 0.70
C GLU A 88 -29.21 -3.22 0.88
N ALA A 89 -28.99 -3.84 2.04
CA ALA A 89 -29.51 -5.19 2.31
C ALA A 89 -31.04 -5.22 2.34
N VAL A 90 -31.65 -4.23 3.00
CA VAL A 90 -33.11 -4.05 3.05
C VAL A 90 -33.66 -3.79 1.64
N THR A 91 -33.02 -2.91 0.88
CA THR A 91 -33.40 -2.61 -0.51
C THR A 91 -33.33 -3.86 -1.39
N LYS A 92 -32.24 -4.64 -1.31
CA LYS A 92 -32.08 -5.89 -2.08
C LYS A 92 -33.14 -6.93 -1.74
N TYR A 93 -33.48 -7.07 -0.46
CA TYR A 93 -34.55 -7.97 -0.02
C TYR A 93 -35.90 -7.58 -0.64
N PHE A 94 -36.29 -6.30 -0.53
CA PHE A 94 -37.56 -5.84 -1.09
C PHE A 94 -37.59 -5.90 -2.61
N LEU A 95 -36.47 -5.59 -3.27
CA LEU A 95 -36.36 -5.71 -4.73
C LEU A 95 -36.53 -7.16 -5.18
N GLY A 96 -35.87 -8.11 -4.52
CA GLY A 96 -36.01 -9.54 -4.83
C GLY A 96 -37.44 -10.05 -4.59
N ARG A 97 -38.08 -9.60 -3.52
CA ARG A 97 -39.49 -9.91 -3.22
C ARG A 97 -40.42 -9.39 -4.30
N TYR A 98 -40.25 -8.13 -4.73
CA TYR A 98 -41.05 -7.50 -5.76
C TYR A 98 -40.93 -8.20 -7.11
N VAL A 99 -39.70 -8.47 -7.57
CA VAL A 99 -39.46 -9.17 -8.85
C VAL A 99 -40.09 -10.55 -8.82
N ARG A 100 -39.93 -11.29 -7.72
CA ARG A 100 -40.51 -12.63 -7.58
C ARG A 100 -42.05 -12.61 -7.59
N SER A 101 -42.67 -11.65 -6.91
CA SER A 101 -44.14 -11.55 -6.87
C SER A 101 -44.73 -11.04 -8.18
N ARG A 102 -43.97 -10.28 -8.97
CA ARG A 102 -44.42 -9.71 -10.25
C ARG A 102 -44.22 -10.67 -11.42
N GLU A 103 -43.06 -11.32 -11.49
CA GLU A 103 -42.70 -12.22 -12.60
C GLU A 103 -43.06 -13.69 -12.30
N GLY A 104 -43.19 -14.06 -11.02
CA GLY A 104 -43.60 -15.39 -10.60
C GLY A 104 -45.12 -15.55 -10.62
N TYR A 105 -45.60 -16.67 -11.15
CA TYR A 105 -47.02 -17.00 -11.16
C TYR A 105 -47.31 -18.34 -10.48
N SER A 106 -48.22 -18.32 -9.51
CA SER A 106 -48.80 -19.50 -8.87
C SER A 106 -50.28 -19.23 -8.61
N GLN A 107 -51.16 -20.14 -9.03
CA GLN A 107 -52.62 -20.01 -8.87
C GLN A 107 -53.02 -19.78 -7.40
N ALA A 108 -52.40 -20.51 -6.47
CA ALA A 108 -52.70 -20.41 -5.04
C ALA A 108 -52.24 -19.07 -4.42
N GLU A 109 -51.23 -18.41 -4.99
CA GLU A 109 -50.63 -17.19 -4.44
C GLU A 109 -51.04 -15.92 -5.20
N ALA A 110 -51.82 -16.04 -6.27
CA ALA A 110 -52.11 -14.94 -7.20
C ALA A 110 -52.69 -13.69 -6.49
N ALA A 111 -53.62 -13.87 -5.56
CA ALA A 111 -54.21 -12.76 -4.82
C ALA A 111 -53.19 -12.08 -3.87
N SER A 112 -52.35 -12.87 -3.20
CA SER A 112 -51.32 -12.39 -2.27
C SER A 112 -50.18 -11.66 -3.01
N ASN A 113 -49.75 -12.20 -4.15
CA ASN A 113 -48.73 -11.60 -4.99
C ASN A 113 -49.21 -10.28 -5.59
N PHE A 114 -50.47 -10.21 -6.04
CA PHE A 114 -51.07 -8.97 -6.52
C PHE A 114 -51.09 -7.88 -5.43
N GLN A 115 -51.51 -8.23 -4.21
CA GLN A 115 -51.49 -7.29 -3.08
C GLN A 115 -50.07 -6.83 -2.73
N THR A 116 -49.09 -7.74 -2.78
CA THR A 116 -47.68 -7.41 -2.48
C THR A 116 -47.06 -6.45 -3.50
N VAL A 117 -47.49 -6.49 -4.76
CA VAL A 117 -46.98 -5.62 -5.84
C VAL A 117 -47.71 -4.28 -5.90
N ALA A 118 -48.99 -4.25 -5.48
CA ALA A 118 -49.85 -3.07 -5.58
C ALA A 118 -49.71 -2.07 -4.41
N LEU A 119 -49.09 -2.46 -3.30
CA LEU A 119 -48.76 -1.62 -2.15
C LEU A 119 -47.46 -0.83 -2.38
#